data_AF-A0A849QA45-F1
#
_entry.id   AF-A0A849QA45-F1
#
_cell.length_a   1.000
_cell.length_b   1.000
_cell.length_c   1.000
_cell.angle_alpha   90.00
_cell.angle_beta   90.00
_cell.angle_gamma   90.00
#
_symmetry.space_group_name_H-M   'P 1'
#
loop_
_entity.id
_entity.type
_entity.pdbx_description
1 polymer ?
#
loop_
_entity_poly.entity_id
_entity_poly.type
_entity_poly.pdbx_seq_one_letter_code
_entity_poly.pdbx_strand_id
1 'polypeptide(L)'
;MQVEEYLNDIVEREGTVHLTLLDPASQSPDEAGEIALAVTEGGTDAIIVGGSTGAGGVLLDQTLLKIKEQTDKPTILFPGNASGVSIHADAIFFMSLLNSRDVNYITANQAMGAPLVYKYGLEAISMAYLIAEPGGTVGWVGDAKLIPQKKPEIAMAYALAGKYMGMHYTYLEAGSGADKPINPKMIGMVKHALGDNMLIVGGGIRDG
;
A
#
# COMPACT_ATOMS: atom_id res chain seq x y z
N MET A 1 1.04 8.61 18.37
CA MET A 1 1.94 7.51 17.97
C MET A 1 2.08 7.61 16.46
N GLN A 2 3.27 7.39 15.92
CA GLN A 2 3.45 7.32 14.47
C GLN A 2 2.77 6.04 13.95
N VAL A 3 2.20 6.08 12.74
CA VAL A 3 1.47 4.96 12.13
C VAL A 3 2.41 3.78 11.87
N GLU A 4 3.64 4.03 11.45
CA GLU A 4 4.66 2.98 11.25
C GLU A 4 4.95 2.23 12.57
N GLU A 5 5.13 2.97 13.66
CA GLU A 5 5.32 2.40 15.01
C GLU A 5 4.10 1.60 15.44
N TYR A 6 2.90 2.17 15.27
CA TYR A 6 1.62 1.51 15.56
C TYR A 6 1.47 0.16 14.84
N LEU A 7 1.78 0.11 13.54
CA LEU A 7 1.69 -1.13 12.75
C LEU A 7 2.73 -2.15 13.20
N ASN A 8 3.96 -1.71 13.43
CA ASN A 8 5.04 -2.60 13.88
C ASN A 8 4.73 -3.21 15.26
N ASP A 9 4.20 -2.42 16.19
CA ASP A 9 3.81 -2.88 17.54
C ASP A 9 2.73 -3.98 17.48
N ILE A 10 1.77 -3.86 16.55
CA ILE A 10 0.75 -4.91 16.35
C ILE A 10 1.39 -6.17 15.77
N VAL A 11 2.27 -6.04 14.77
CA VAL A 11 2.99 -7.21 14.23
C VAL A 11 3.83 -7.91 15.31
N GLU A 12 4.48 -7.15 16.19
CA GLU A 12 5.25 -7.74 17.30
C GLU A 12 4.37 -8.46 18.32
N ARG A 13 3.19 -7.92 18.63
CA ARG A 13 2.26 -8.48 19.63
C ARG A 13 1.44 -9.64 19.08
N GLU A 14 0.97 -9.54 17.84
CA GLU A 14 -0.09 -10.37 17.26
C GLU A 14 0.39 -11.18 16.05
N GLY A 15 1.59 -10.87 15.53
CA GLY A 15 2.24 -11.58 14.43
C GLY A 15 1.90 -11.05 13.04
N THR A 16 0.73 -10.43 12.86
CA THR A 16 0.29 -9.86 11.58
C THR A 16 -0.62 -8.66 11.80
N VAL A 17 -0.71 -7.78 10.80
CA VAL A 17 -1.73 -6.73 10.71
C VAL A 17 -2.67 -6.99 9.54
N HIS A 18 -3.92 -6.57 9.67
CA HIS A 18 -4.87 -6.50 8.57
C HIS A 18 -5.13 -5.05 8.17
N LEU A 19 -5.06 -4.75 6.87
CA LEU A 19 -5.29 -3.41 6.34
C LEU A 19 -6.41 -3.46 5.29
N THR A 20 -7.45 -2.65 5.46
CA THR A 20 -8.54 -2.57 4.48
C THR A 20 -8.25 -1.48 3.45
N LEU A 21 -8.21 -1.82 2.16
CA LEU A 21 -8.13 -0.84 1.07
C LEU A 21 -9.52 -0.34 0.67
N LEU A 22 -9.74 0.97 0.75
CA LEU A 22 -10.89 1.66 0.19
C LEU A 22 -10.45 2.58 -0.95
N ASP A 23 -11.11 2.45 -2.10
CA ASP A 23 -10.89 3.32 -3.25
C ASP A 23 -11.94 4.45 -3.26
N PRO A 24 -11.55 5.72 -3.07
CA PRO A 24 -12.47 6.86 -3.14
C PRO A 24 -13.31 6.92 -4.43
N ALA A 25 -12.84 6.34 -5.54
CA ALA A 25 -13.58 6.34 -6.80
C ALA A 25 -14.69 5.28 -6.90
N SER A 26 -14.77 4.35 -5.94
CA SER A 26 -15.68 3.20 -6.00
C SER A 26 -17.00 3.40 -5.24
N GLN A 27 -17.09 4.41 -4.37
CA GLN A 27 -18.28 4.71 -3.56
C GLN A 27 -18.31 6.19 -3.16
N SER A 28 -19.44 6.66 -2.61
CA SER A 28 -19.52 8.00 -2.03
C SER A 28 -18.74 8.14 -0.72
N PRO A 29 -18.36 9.37 -0.29
CA PRO A 29 -17.70 9.57 1.00
C PRO A 29 -18.49 9.05 2.21
N ASP A 30 -19.82 9.22 2.23
CA ASP A 30 -20.65 8.72 3.33
C ASP A 30 -20.65 7.18 3.39
N GLU A 31 -20.82 6.52 2.23
CA GLU A 31 -20.70 5.05 2.14
C GLU A 31 -19.30 4.56 2.54
N ALA A 32 -18.23 5.31 2.20
CA ALA A 32 -16.88 4.97 2.62
C ALA A 32 -16.73 5.04 4.16
N GLY A 33 -17.39 6.01 4.80
CA GLY A 33 -17.47 6.09 6.27
C GLY A 33 -18.19 4.89 6.88
N GLU A 34 -19.34 4.49 6.32
CA GLU A 34 -20.08 3.30 6.77
C GLU A 34 -19.26 2.02 6.62
N ILE A 35 -18.56 1.85 5.49
CA ILE A 35 -17.67 0.71 5.27
C ILE A 35 -16.52 0.73 6.27
N ALA A 36 -15.91 1.89 6.53
CA ALA A 36 -14.83 2.05 7.50
C ALA A 36 -15.23 1.63 8.92
N LEU A 37 -16.44 1.98 9.35
CA LEU A 37 -16.99 1.51 10.62
C LEU A 37 -17.10 -0.02 10.63
N ALA A 38 -17.74 -0.59 9.60
CA ALA A 38 -17.96 -2.03 9.52
C ALA A 38 -16.65 -2.83 9.52
N VAL A 39 -15.62 -2.40 8.80
CA VAL A 39 -14.32 -3.09 8.79
C VAL A 39 -13.52 -2.87 10.07
N THR A 40 -13.74 -1.75 10.76
CA THR A 40 -13.17 -1.51 12.10
C THR A 40 -13.76 -2.49 13.10
N GLU A 41 -15.08 -2.64 13.13
CA GLU A 41 -15.77 -3.62 13.97
C GLU A 41 -15.40 -5.06 13.60
N GLY A 42 -15.09 -5.30 12.32
CA GLY A 42 -14.55 -6.56 11.81
C GLY A 42 -13.09 -6.84 12.18
N GLY A 43 -12.38 -5.89 12.81
CA GLY A 43 -11.02 -6.09 13.33
C GLY A 43 -9.89 -5.62 12.42
N THR A 44 -10.14 -4.73 11.46
CA THR A 44 -9.03 -4.13 10.67
C THR A 44 -8.13 -3.25 11.54
N ASP A 45 -6.83 -3.23 11.26
CA ASP A 45 -5.84 -2.44 12.01
C ASP A 45 -5.62 -1.05 11.43
N ALA A 46 -5.77 -0.89 10.12
CA ALA A 46 -5.72 0.42 9.48
C ALA A 46 -6.55 0.43 8.19
N ILE A 47 -6.87 1.64 7.72
CA ILE A 47 -7.58 1.84 6.47
C ILE A 47 -6.63 2.47 5.47
N ILE A 48 -6.38 1.75 4.39
CA ILE A 48 -5.63 2.25 3.25
C ILE A 48 -6.60 2.96 2.31
N VAL A 49 -6.28 4.18 1.88
CA VAL A 49 -7.13 4.96 0.97
C VAL A 49 -6.39 5.25 -0.33
N GLY A 50 -6.89 4.73 -1.44
CA GLY A 50 -6.28 4.89 -2.76
C GLY A 50 -6.64 3.77 -3.74
N GLY A 51 -5.77 3.53 -4.73
CA GLY A 51 -5.92 2.43 -5.69
C GLY A 51 -6.32 2.82 -7.12
N SER A 52 -6.86 4.03 -7.34
CA SER A 52 -7.31 4.48 -8.67
C SER A 52 -6.74 5.83 -9.09
N THR A 53 -6.52 6.01 -10.40
CA THR A 53 -5.92 7.23 -11.00
C THR A 53 -6.78 8.48 -10.83
N GLY A 54 -8.09 8.33 -10.53
CA GLY A 54 -9.06 9.42 -10.32
C GLY A 54 -9.42 9.69 -8.85
N ALA A 55 -8.82 8.99 -7.90
CA ALA A 55 -9.15 9.07 -6.47
C ALA A 55 -8.41 10.22 -5.74
N GLY A 56 -8.36 11.41 -6.35
CA GLY A 56 -7.60 12.57 -5.84
C GLY A 56 -8.45 13.80 -5.57
N GLY A 57 -7.85 14.82 -4.96
CA GLY A 57 -8.48 16.11 -4.71
C GLY A 57 -9.67 16.05 -3.73
N VAL A 58 -10.73 16.81 -4.01
CA VAL A 58 -11.87 16.98 -3.09
C VAL A 58 -12.54 15.66 -2.71
N LEU A 59 -12.63 14.71 -3.64
CA LEU A 59 -13.22 13.40 -3.37
C LEU A 59 -12.40 12.65 -2.31
N LEU A 60 -11.07 12.61 -2.46
CA LEU A 60 -10.17 12.00 -1.47
C LEU A 60 -10.29 12.67 -0.10
N ASP A 61 -10.29 14.00 -0.07
CA ASP A 61 -10.40 14.77 1.17
C ASP A 61 -11.71 14.46 1.90
N GLN A 62 -12.84 14.44 1.18
CA GLN A 62 -14.15 14.12 1.76
C GLN A 62 -14.21 12.67 2.24
N THR A 63 -13.68 11.72 1.47
CA THR A 63 -13.61 10.31 1.88
C THR A 63 -12.80 10.14 3.17
N LEU A 64 -11.62 10.76 3.28
CA LEU A 64 -10.79 10.70 4.49
C LEU A 64 -11.49 11.29 5.72
N LEU A 65 -12.12 12.46 5.55
CA LEU A 65 -12.88 13.09 6.63
C LEU A 65 -14.04 12.21 7.11
N LYS A 66 -14.77 11.58 6.18
CA LYS A 66 -15.88 10.68 6.51
C LYS A 66 -15.45 9.39 7.17
N ILE A 67 -14.30 8.83 6.77
CA ILE A 67 -13.70 7.68 7.47
C ILE A 67 -13.36 8.07 8.92
N LYS A 68 -12.72 9.22 9.12
CA LYS A 68 -12.30 9.71 10.44
C LYS A 68 -13.46 10.07 11.38
N GLU A 69 -14.63 10.41 10.84
CA GLU A 69 -15.85 10.59 11.64
C GLU A 69 -16.35 9.28 12.27
N GLN A 70 -15.97 8.13 11.71
CA GLN A 70 -16.55 6.82 12.05
C GLN A 70 -15.59 5.88 12.79
N THR A 71 -14.28 6.12 12.75
CA THR A 71 -13.28 5.25 13.37
C THR A 71 -12.00 5.99 13.76
N ASP A 72 -11.36 5.53 14.84
CA ASP A 72 -10.05 6.01 15.30
C ASP A 72 -8.87 5.25 14.63
N LYS A 73 -9.16 4.28 13.74
CA LYS A 73 -8.11 3.55 13.02
C LYS A 73 -7.35 4.48 12.07
N PRO A 74 -6.01 4.36 11.97
CA PRO A 74 -5.22 5.25 11.13
C PRO A 74 -5.57 5.09 9.65
N THR A 75 -5.57 6.21 8.94
CA THR A 75 -5.75 6.29 7.49
C THR A 75 -4.40 6.47 6.79
N ILE A 76 -4.10 5.59 5.83
CA ILE A 76 -2.83 5.57 5.12
C ILE A 76 -3.08 5.75 3.62
N LEU A 77 -2.49 6.77 3.02
CA LEU A 77 -2.61 6.99 1.58
C LEU A 77 -1.85 5.91 0.80
N PHE A 78 -2.49 5.37 -0.24
CA PHE A 78 -1.90 4.45 -1.21
C PHE A 78 -2.06 5.04 -2.64
N PRO A 79 -1.29 6.10 -2.94
CA PRO A 79 -1.50 6.90 -4.13
C PRO A 79 -1.01 6.20 -5.40
N GLY A 80 -1.78 6.30 -6.48
CA GLY A 80 -1.33 5.94 -7.82
C GLY A 80 -0.53 7.04 -8.53
N ASN A 81 -0.66 8.30 -8.09
CA ASN A 81 0.09 9.45 -8.58
C ASN A 81 0.04 10.62 -7.56
N ALA A 82 0.69 11.75 -7.88
CA ALA A 82 0.82 12.90 -6.98
C ALA A 82 -0.50 13.58 -6.57
N SER A 83 -1.60 13.38 -7.31
CA SER A 83 -2.93 13.92 -6.92
C SER A 83 -3.58 13.18 -5.76
N GLY A 84 -3.06 12.00 -5.41
CA GLY A 84 -3.52 11.17 -4.28
C GLY A 84 -2.92 11.57 -2.92
N VAL A 85 -2.40 12.80 -2.79
CA VAL A 85 -1.85 13.32 -1.53
C VAL A 85 -2.87 14.24 -0.87
N SER A 86 -3.21 13.96 0.39
CA SER A 86 -4.15 14.76 1.19
C SER A 86 -3.61 15.01 2.59
N ILE A 87 -3.81 16.23 3.10
CA ILE A 87 -3.47 16.60 4.48
C ILE A 87 -4.34 15.89 5.52
N HIS A 88 -5.45 15.28 5.10
CA HIS A 88 -6.40 14.67 6.03
C HIS A 88 -6.03 13.23 6.41
N ALA A 89 -5.01 12.62 5.80
CA ALA A 89 -4.53 11.29 6.18
C ALA A 89 -3.53 11.34 7.33
N ASP A 90 -3.31 10.20 7.99
CA ASP A 90 -2.35 10.08 9.09
C ASP A 90 -0.94 9.74 8.58
N ALA A 91 -0.87 8.94 7.51
CA ALA A 91 0.37 8.57 6.86
C ALA A 91 0.21 8.39 5.34
N ILE A 92 1.32 8.22 4.64
CA ILE A 92 1.40 7.87 3.23
C ILE A 92 2.38 6.71 3.05
N PHE A 93 1.97 5.68 2.31
CA PHE A 93 2.92 4.72 1.77
C PHE A 93 3.71 5.41 0.64
N PHE A 94 4.93 5.80 0.95
CA PHE A 94 5.84 6.47 0.04
C PHE A 94 6.57 5.43 -0.81
N MET A 95 5.87 4.97 -1.83
CA MET A 95 6.24 3.79 -2.62
C MET A 95 7.22 4.11 -3.75
N SER A 96 8.10 3.16 -4.06
CA SER A 96 8.81 3.06 -5.34
C SER A 96 8.47 1.75 -6.03
N LEU A 97 7.97 1.82 -7.28
CA LEU A 97 7.68 0.63 -8.08
C LEU A 97 8.98 0.07 -8.69
N LEU A 98 9.70 -0.74 -7.91
CA LEU A 98 11.09 -1.09 -8.21
C LEU A 98 11.26 -1.92 -9.48
N ASN A 99 10.23 -2.67 -9.89
CA ASN A 99 10.24 -3.44 -11.13
C ASN A 99 9.54 -2.74 -12.30
N SER A 100 9.28 -1.42 -12.23
CA SER A 100 8.88 -0.63 -13.39
C SER A 100 10.02 -0.49 -14.41
N ARG A 101 9.67 -0.33 -15.67
CA ARG A 101 10.58 0.12 -16.73
C ARG A 101 10.52 1.64 -16.94
N ASP A 102 9.56 2.32 -16.32
CA ASP A 102 9.38 3.76 -16.40
C ASP A 102 9.87 4.43 -15.11
N VAL A 103 10.86 5.32 -15.26
CA VAL A 103 11.47 6.10 -14.17
C VAL A 103 10.45 6.96 -13.42
N ASN A 104 9.31 7.29 -14.05
CA ASN A 104 8.24 8.04 -13.41
C ASN A 104 7.66 7.30 -12.19
N TYR A 105 7.53 5.98 -12.27
CA TYR A 105 7.03 5.16 -11.14
C TYR A 105 8.12 4.72 -10.17
N ILE A 106 9.39 4.81 -10.59
CA ILE A 106 10.53 4.50 -9.71
C ILE A 106 10.85 5.69 -8.80
N THR A 107 10.94 6.91 -9.35
CA THR A 107 11.35 8.08 -8.56
C THR A 107 10.77 9.43 -8.98
N ALA A 108 10.33 9.64 -10.22
CA ALA A 108 9.97 11.00 -10.65
C ALA A 108 8.66 11.49 -10.01
N ASN A 109 7.63 10.64 -9.94
CA ASN A 109 6.38 10.98 -9.26
C ASN A 109 6.58 11.18 -7.75
N GLN A 110 7.49 10.41 -7.15
CA GLN A 110 7.88 10.52 -5.76
C GLN A 110 8.55 11.88 -5.52
N ALA A 111 9.48 12.29 -6.38
CA ALA A 111 10.12 13.60 -6.30
C ALA A 111 9.11 14.76 -6.48
N MET A 112 8.11 14.60 -7.36
CA MET A 112 7.04 15.58 -7.53
C MET A 112 6.11 15.67 -6.30
N GLY A 113 5.80 14.54 -5.66
CA GLY A 113 4.92 14.48 -4.49
C GLY A 113 5.59 14.84 -3.17
N ALA A 114 6.91 14.63 -3.04
CA ALA A 114 7.64 14.82 -1.78
C ALA A 114 7.49 16.22 -1.15
N PRO A 115 7.54 17.35 -1.90
CA PRO A 115 7.29 18.67 -1.31
C PRO A 115 5.91 18.83 -0.69
N LEU A 116 4.87 18.19 -1.26
CA LEU A 116 3.52 18.22 -0.70
C LEU A 116 3.45 17.39 0.59
N VAL A 117 4.02 16.18 0.59
CA VAL A 117 4.11 15.31 1.79
C VAL A 117 4.80 16.06 2.94
N TYR A 118 5.95 16.69 2.65
CA TYR A 118 6.68 17.51 3.62
C TYR A 118 5.85 18.69 4.13
N LYS A 119 5.22 19.44 3.22
CA LYS A 119 4.40 20.61 3.58
C LYS A 119 3.21 20.23 4.47
N TYR A 120 2.59 19.08 4.24
CA TYR A 120 1.47 18.59 5.02
C TYR A 120 1.86 17.92 6.33
N GLY A 121 3.16 17.68 6.56
CA GLY A 121 3.63 16.99 7.76
C GLY A 121 3.13 15.55 7.85
N LEU A 122 2.83 14.93 6.71
CA LEU A 122 2.40 13.53 6.64
C LEU A 122 3.58 12.62 6.98
N GLU A 123 3.29 11.58 7.76
CA GLU A 123 4.26 10.51 8.01
C GLU A 123 4.48 9.68 6.73
N ALA A 124 5.71 9.66 6.24
CA ALA A 124 6.06 8.94 5.02
C ALA A 124 6.67 7.57 5.36
N ILE A 125 5.91 6.50 5.10
CA ILE A 125 6.35 5.11 5.30
C ILE A 125 7.01 4.62 4.03
N SER A 126 8.34 4.44 4.05
CA SER A 126 9.13 4.09 2.87
C SER A 126 8.88 2.65 2.42
N MET A 127 8.52 2.45 1.15
CA MET A 127 8.04 1.14 0.66
C MET A 127 8.60 0.74 -0.71
N ALA A 128 9.15 -0.48 -0.77
CA ALA A 128 9.42 -1.19 -2.00
C ALA A 128 8.13 -1.83 -2.54
N TYR A 129 7.61 -1.35 -3.66
CA TYR A 129 6.39 -1.88 -4.28
C TYR A 129 6.76 -2.79 -5.46
N LEU A 130 6.36 -4.06 -5.39
CA LEU A 130 6.76 -5.10 -6.33
C LEU A 130 5.53 -5.78 -6.93
N ILE A 131 5.41 -5.71 -8.25
CA ILE A 131 4.29 -6.35 -8.96
C ILE A 131 4.70 -7.74 -9.46
N ALA A 132 3.97 -8.76 -9.00
CA ALA A 132 4.07 -10.12 -9.50
C ALA A 132 2.94 -10.43 -10.48
N GLU A 133 3.10 -11.48 -11.27
CA GLU A 133 2.02 -11.97 -12.15
C GLU A 133 0.76 -12.35 -11.35
N PRO A 134 -0.46 -12.03 -11.84
CA PRO A 134 -0.77 -11.42 -13.13
C PRO A 134 -0.60 -9.89 -13.20
N GLY A 135 -0.46 -9.21 -12.06
CA GLY A 135 -0.12 -7.79 -11.94
C GLY A 135 -1.28 -6.81 -12.10
N GLY A 136 -2.40 -7.26 -12.67
CA GLY A 136 -3.61 -6.46 -12.85
C GLY A 136 -3.37 -5.13 -13.60
N THR A 137 -4.28 -4.18 -13.40
CA THR A 137 -4.21 -2.85 -14.04
C THR A 137 -2.95 -2.09 -13.63
N VAL A 138 -2.53 -2.18 -12.37
CA VAL A 138 -1.35 -1.47 -11.86
C VAL A 138 -0.07 -1.93 -12.54
N GLY A 139 0.07 -3.22 -12.84
CA GLY A 139 1.20 -3.75 -13.60
C GLY A 139 1.26 -3.22 -15.04
N TRP A 140 0.10 -3.04 -15.67
CA TRP A 140 0.01 -2.49 -17.04
C TRP A 140 0.29 -0.98 -17.07
N VAL A 141 -0.40 -0.21 -16.22
CA VAL A 141 -0.24 1.26 -16.16
C VAL A 141 1.17 1.65 -15.68
N GLY A 142 1.70 0.91 -14.70
CA GLY A 142 3.01 1.13 -14.11
C GLY A 142 4.20 0.68 -14.96
N ASP A 143 3.95 0.20 -16.18
CA ASP A 143 4.95 -0.40 -17.07
C ASP A 143 5.86 -1.43 -16.34
N ALA A 144 5.23 -2.29 -15.53
CA ALA A 144 5.94 -3.21 -14.66
C ALA A 144 6.47 -4.42 -15.43
N LYS A 145 7.75 -4.73 -15.24
CA LYS A 145 8.30 -6.04 -15.57
C LYS A 145 7.85 -7.05 -14.50
N LEU A 146 6.67 -7.60 -14.71
CA LEU A 146 6.00 -8.50 -13.77
C LEU A 146 6.94 -9.62 -13.30
N ILE A 147 6.98 -9.84 -11.99
CA ILE A 147 7.78 -10.92 -11.40
C ILE A 147 6.98 -12.23 -11.54
N PRO A 148 7.53 -13.26 -12.21
CA PRO A 148 6.80 -14.51 -12.34
C PRO A 148 6.60 -15.18 -10.99
N GLN A 149 5.37 -15.62 -10.68
CA GLN A 149 5.07 -16.28 -9.40
C GLN A 149 5.89 -17.56 -9.17
N LYS A 150 6.40 -18.18 -10.24
CA LYS A 150 7.27 -19.36 -10.21
C LYS A 150 8.75 -19.02 -9.99
N LYS A 151 9.10 -17.73 -9.85
CA LYS A 151 10.46 -17.20 -9.71
C LYS A 151 10.62 -16.38 -8.42
N PRO A 152 10.37 -16.97 -7.25
CA PRO A 152 10.44 -16.25 -5.96
C PRO A 152 11.81 -15.62 -5.68
N GLU A 153 12.88 -16.16 -6.25
CA GLU A 153 14.24 -15.61 -6.16
C GLU A 153 14.35 -14.19 -6.73
N ILE A 154 13.53 -13.85 -7.74
CA ILE A 154 13.51 -12.51 -8.32
C ILE A 154 12.83 -11.53 -7.36
N ALA A 155 11.68 -11.91 -6.78
CA ALA A 155 10.99 -11.11 -5.77
C ALA A 155 11.90 -10.84 -4.56
N MET A 156 12.59 -11.87 -4.08
CA MET A 156 13.57 -11.77 -3.00
C MET A 156 14.70 -10.79 -3.33
N ALA A 157 15.25 -10.84 -4.55
CA ALA A 157 16.33 -9.93 -4.96
C ALA A 157 15.88 -8.46 -4.94
N TYR A 158 14.68 -8.16 -5.46
CA TYR A 158 14.12 -6.81 -5.43
C TYR A 158 13.78 -6.34 -4.01
N ALA A 159 13.22 -7.22 -3.18
CA ALA A 159 12.93 -6.92 -1.78
C ALA A 159 14.20 -6.56 -0.99
N LEU A 160 15.28 -7.33 -1.19
CA LEU A 160 16.59 -7.01 -0.60
C LEU A 160 17.16 -5.69 -1.13
N ALA A 161 16.99 -5.40 -2.42
CA ALA A 161 17.41 -4.11 -2.97
C ALA A 161 16.68 -2.95 -2.29
N GLY A 162 15.35 -3.03 -2.13
CA GLY A 162 14.56 -2.05 -1.40
C GLY A 162 15.02 -1.88 0.06
N LYS A 163 15.18 -3.00 0.78
CA LYS A 163 15.70 -3.01 2.15
C LYS A 163 17.07 -2.32 2.27
N TYR A 164 18.01 -2.64 1.38
CA TYR A 164 19.35 -2.05 1.42
C TYR A 164 19.41 -0.60 0.94
N MET A 165 18.39 -0.15 0.20
CA MET A 165 18.16 1.27 -0.10
C MET A 165 17.49 2.03 1.05
N GLY A 166 17.17 1.35 2.16
CA GLY A 166 16.58 1.96 3.36
C GLY A 166 15.05 1.92 3.39
N MET A 167 14.39 1.17 2.52
CA MET A 167 12.93 1.01 2.59
C MET A 167 12.56 0.11 3.77
N HIS A 168 11.67 0.59 4.64
CA HIS A 168 11.25 -0.12 5.84
C HIS A 168 10.21 -1.20 5.56
N TYR A 169 9.45 -1.03 4.48
CA TYR A 169 8.38 -1.92 4.04
C TYR A 169 8.67 -2.46 2.64
N THR A 170 8.22 -3.69 2.38
CA THR A 170 8.09 -4.29 1.06
C THR A 170 6.66 -4.73 0.85
N TYR A 171 6.10 -4.49 -0.34
CA TYR A 171 4.75 -4.89 -0.72
C TYR A 171 4.81 -5.77 -1.97
N LEU A 172 4.29 -7.00 -1.85
CA LEU A 172 4.09 -7.92 -2.99
C LEU A 172 2.65 -7.82 -3.48
N GLU A 173 2.47 -7.35 -4.71
CA GLU A 173 1.16 -7.13 -5.33
C GLU A 173 0.91 -8.13 -6.46
N ALA A 174 -0.19 -8.88 -6.38
CA ALA A 174 -0.63 -9.78 -7.46
C ALA A 174 -1.49 -9.08 -8.52
N GLY A 175 -1.98 -7.88 -8.23
CA GLY A 175 -2.95 -7.10 -8.98
C GLY A 175 -4.34 -7.16 -8.33
N SER A 176 -5.00 -6.01 -8.24
CA SER A 176 -6.43 -5.97 -7.89
C SER A 176 -7.25 -6.82 -8.87
N GLY A 177 -8.15 -7.63 -8.32
CA GLY A 177 -8.96 -8.58 -9.09
C GLY A 177 -8.23 -9.87 -9.52
N ALA A 178 -6.95 -10.06 -9.19
CA ALA A 178 -6.23 -11.30 -9.51
C ALA A 178 -6.98 -12.56 -9.04
N ASP A 179 -6.99 -13.61 -9.85
CA ASP A 179 -7.70 -14.86 -9.52
C ASP A 179 -7.10 -15.57 -8.31
N LYS A 180 -5.79 -15.39 -8.09
CA LYS A 180 -5.04 -16.02 -7.00
C LYS A 180 -4.11 -14.99 -6.35
N PRO A 181 -3.92 -15.07 -5.03
CA PRO A 181 -2.96 -14.24 -4.34
C PRO A 181 -1.52 -14.64 -4.70
N ILE A 182 -0.56 -13.91 -4.14
CA ILE A 182 0.85 -14.25 -4.21
C ILE A 182 1.08 -15.66 -3.62
N ASN A 183 1.82 -16.49 -4.34
CA ASN A 183 2.19 -17.84 -3.90
C ASN A 183 2.85 -17.82 -2.51
N PRO A 184 2.38 -18.62 -1.53
CA PRO A 184 2.97 -18.72 -0.20
C PRO A 184 4.49 -19.00 -0.18
N LYS A 185 5.00 -19.76 -1.16
CA LYS A 185 6.45 -20.00 -1.31
C LYS A 185 7.22 -18.72 -1.58
N MET A 186 6.66 -17.80 -2.37
CA MET A 186 7.25 -16.49 -2.63
C MET A 186 7.20 -15.63 -1.38
N ILE A 187 6.05 -15.57 -0.71
CA ILE A 187 5.88 -14.82 0.55
C ILE A 187 6.91 -15.28 1.60
N GLY A 188 7.03 -16.59 1.84
CA GLY A 188 7.95 -17.15 2.82
C GLY A 188 9.42 -16.89 2.49
N MET A 189 9.82 -17.01 1.22
CA MET A 189 11.20 -16.72 0.79
C MET A 189 11.54 -15.24 0.98
N VAL A 190 10.64 -14.34 0.58
CA VAL A 190 10.83 -12.89 0.74
C VAL A 190 10.87 -12.52 2.22
N LYS A 191 9.94 -13.00 3.04
CA LYS A 191 9.92 -12.69 4.48
C LYS A 191 11.19 -13.18 5.19
N HIS A 192 11.65 -14.39 4.86
CA HIS A 192 12.91 -14.91 5.42
C HIS A 192 14.11 -14.02 5.10
N ALA A 193 14.23 -13.53 3.86
CA ALA A 193 15.32 -12.65 3.45
C ALA A 193 15.21 -11.24 4.06
N LEU A 194 13.99 -10.74 4.22
CA LEU A 194 13.71 -9.43 4.81
C LEU A 194 14.00 -9.38 6.32
N GLY A 195 13.85 -10.50 7.05
CA GLY A 195 14.01 -10.53 8.50
C GLY A 195 13.00 -9.61 9.17
N ASP A 196 13.47 -8.66 9.97
CA ASP A 196 12.64 -7.72 10.73
C ASP A 196 12.00 -6.61 9.87
N ASN A 197 12.32 -6.52 8.58
CA ASN A 197 11.68 -5.57 7.67
C ASN A 197 10.24 -6.02 7.34
N MET A 198 9.31 -5.07 7.19
CA MET A 198 7.88 -5.41 7.05
C MET A 198 7.54 -5.90 5.64
N LEU A 199 6.66 -6.88 5.57
CA LEU A 199 6.15 -7.45 4.32
C LEU A 199 4.63 -7.33 4.30
N ILE A 200 4.12 -6.59 3.33
CA ILE A 200 2.69 -6.54 3.00
C ILE A 200 2.45 -7.38 1.74
N VAL A 201 1.30 -8.05 1.68
CA VAL A 201 0.88 -8.84 0.52
C VAL A 201 -0.54 -8.42 0.12
N GLY A 202 -0.74 -8.16 -1.16
CA GLY A 202 -2.03 -7.74 -1.73
C GLY A 202 -2.38 -8.42 -3.04
N GLY A 203 -3.64 -8.26 -3.42
CA GLY A 203 -4.22 -8.80 -4.65
C GLY A 203 -4.72 -10.23 -4.51
N GLY A 204 -5.96 -10.47 -4.94
CA GLY A 204 -6.55 -11.81 -5.03
C GLY A 204 -6.86 -12.53 -3.71
N ILE A 205 -6.76 -11.86 -2.57
CA ILE A 205 -7.14 -12.39 -1.24
C ILE A 205 -8.65 -12.20 -1.05
N ARG A 206 -9.40 -13.31 -0.89
CA ARG A 206 -10.87 -13.31 -0.77
C ARG A 206 -11.42 -14.17 0.37
N ASP A 207 -10.58 -15.00 0.96
CA ASP A 207 -10.89 -15.90 2.06
C ASP A 207 -9.64 -16.10 2.94
N GLY A 208 -9.87 -16.59 4.16
CA GLY A 208 -8.85 -16.79 5.20
C GLY A 208 -9.49 -17.32 6.48
#